data_AF-A0A2V8XAK4-F1
#
_entry.id   AF-A0A2V8XAK4-F1
#
_cell.length_a   1.000
_cell.length_b   1.000
_cell.length_c   1.000
_cell.angle_alpha   90.00
_cell.angle_beta   90.00
_cell.angle_gamma   90.00
#
_symmetry.space_group_name_H-M   'P 1'
#
loop_
_entity.id
_entity.type
_entity.pdbx_description
1 polymer ?
#
loop_
_entity_poly.entity_id
_entity_poly.type
_entity_poly.pdbx_seq_one_letter_code
_entity_poly.pdbx_strand_id
1 'polypeptide(L)'
;MRATNSQNPMPEEALRATDRIHRQLEASFQTHSLFYDRRKGQYKDEGKPITQIVSVIEVLQAMLSVVLQKPDDARARPRNYFKDDNKYTSIFGEDVYDLTVYLKSTELVRKVEEFLDTLDLELIHQRNLKFYLAMYAACMKTGSAYCPPGELLKLDLSSLAPELLKDSYERVWGHYQRLADKYSVNGERDYDSLAKGPNLLKALSSDLKKRLRKKIRKSARQLGVR
;
A
#
# COMPACT_ATOMS: atom_id res chain seq x y z
N MET A 1 -27.81 39.99 -0.36
CA MET A 1 -26.54 39.24 -0.45
C MET A 1 -26.78 37.84 0.09
N ARG A 2 -26.74 36.81 -0.76
CA ARG A 2 -26.98 35.41 -0.37
C ARG A 2 -25.62 34.80 -0.05
N ALA A 3 -25.30 34.65 1.23
CA ALA A 3 -24.11 33.93 1.66
C ALA A 3 -24.33 32.44 1.36
N THR A 4 -23.75 31.94 0.28
CA THR A 4 -23.58 30.50 0.05
C THR A 4 -22.58 29.99 1.07
N ASN A 5 -23.09 29.61 2.26
CA ASN A 5 -22.37 28.83 3.24
C ASN A 5 -22.14 27.43 2.64
N SER A 6 -21.10 27.30 1.81
CA SER A 6 -20.55 26.01 1.40
C SER A 6 -19.90 25.38 2.62
N GLN A 7 -20.72 24.83 3.52
CA GLN A 7 -20.27 23.92 4.56
C GLN A 7 -19.63 22.73 3.83
N ASN A 8 -18.31 22.75 3.64
CA ASN A 8 -17.60 21.57 3.23
C ASN A 8 -17.82 20.53 4.33
N PRO A 9 -18.48 19.40 4.05
CA PRO A 9 -18.68 18.37 5.05
C PRO A 9 -17.31 17.97 5.60
N MET A 10 -17.21 17.91 6.92
CA MET A 10 -15.95 17.56 7.58
C MET A 10 -15.50 16.18 7.08
N PRO A 11 -14.23 15.99 6.70
CA PRO A 11 -13.75 14.70 6.24
C PRO A 11 -13.96 13.62 7.29
N GLU A 12 -14.38 12.43 6.87
CA GLU A 12 -14.66 11.28 7.76
C GLU A 12 -13.44 10.92 8.61
N GLU A 13 -12.23 11.01 8.04
CA GLU A 13 -10.99 10.77 8.78
C GLU A 13 -10.77 11.77 9.93
N ALA A 14 -11.29 12.99 9.82
CA ALA A 14 -11.16 14.01 10.86
C ALA A 14 -12.05 13.70 12.07
N LEU A 15 -13.19 13.02 11.86
CA LEU A 15 -14.06 12.53 12.96
C LEU A 15 -13.35 11.48 13.82
N ARG A 16 -12.39 10.74 13.24
CA ARG A 16 -11.63 9.68 13.93
C ARG A 16 -10.29 10.14 14.48
N ALA A 17 -9.81 11.33 14.13
CA ALA A 17 -8.45 11.82 14.45
C ALA A 17 -8.11 11.89 15.95
N THR A 18 -9.10 11.80 16.84
CA THR A 18 -8.95 11.76 18.30
C THR A 18 -8.80 10.36 18.89
N ASP A 19 -9.04 9.32 18.09
CA ASP A 19 -8.95 7.93 18.53
C ASP A 19 -7.54 7.61 19.05
N ARG A 20 -7.46 6.73 20.05
CA ARG A 20 -6.22 6.41 20.77
C ARG A 20 -5.11 5.95 19.85
N ILE A 21 -5.44 5.08 18.88
CA ILE A 21 -4.51 4.55 17.87
C ILE A 21 -3.78 5.64 17.10
N HIS A 22 -4.46 6.73 16.71
CA HIS A 22 -3.84 7.78 15.92
C HIS A 22 -2.78 8.56 16.72
N ARG A 23 -3.01 8.76 18.03
CA ARG A 23 -2.00 9.35 18.93
C ARG A 23 -0.79 8.44 19.14
N GLN A 24 -1.03 7.13 19.23
CA GLN A 24 0.04 6.14 19.32
C GLN A 24 0.87 6.08 18.02
N LEU A 25 0.22 6.11 16.86
CA LEU A 25 0.88 6.20 15.57
C LEU A 25 1.68 7.50 15.44
N GLU A 26 1.13 8.64 15.87
CA GLU A 26 1.86 9.90 15.89
C GLU A 26 3.16 9.82 16.69
N ALA A 27 3.09 9.33 17.93
CA ALA A 27 4.28 9.13 18.76
C ALA A 27 5.26 8.14 18.10
N SER A 28 4.78 7.04 17.51
CA SER A 28 5.60 6.02 16.88
C SER A 28 6.28 6.48 15.58
N PHE A 29 5.63 7.32 14.78
CA PHE A 29 6.21 7.86 13.55
C PHE A 29 7.25 8.94 13.85
N GLN A 30 7.02 9.72 14.91
CA GLN A 30 7.93 10.77 15.34
C GLN A 30 9.31 10.22 15.74
N THR A 31 9.38 9.03 16.33
CA THR A 31 10.68 8.37 16.64
C THR A 31 11.50 8.04 15.40
N HIS A 32 10.88 8.04 14.21
CA HIS A 32 11.51 7.80 12.91
C HIS A 32 11.60 9.07 12.06
N SER A 33 11.50 10.26 12.68
CA SER A 33 11.51 11.56 11.98
C SER A 33 10.40 11.72 10.93
N LEU A 34 9.27 11.04 11.13
CA LEU A 34 8.07 11.20 10.32
C LEU A 34 6.96 11.87 11.13
N PHE A 35 6.22 12.76 10.48
CA PHE A 35 5.14 13.53 11.08
C PHE A 35 3.79 12.98 10.63
N TYR A 36 3.16 12.16 11.47
CA TYR A 36 1.86 11.56 11.18
C TYR A 36 0.72 12.58 11.32
N ASP A 37 0.22 13.04 10.19
CA ASP A 37 -0.74 14.12 10.07
C ASP A 37 -2.17 13.65 10.39
N ARG A 38 -2.48 13.55 11.69
CA ARG A 38 -3.82 13.17 12.20
C ARG A 38 -4.91 14.10 11.66
N ARG A 39 -4.60 15.39 11.51
CA ARG A 39 -5.47 16.42 10.95
C ARG A 39 -4.82 16.98 9.71
N LYS A 40 -5.49 16.83 8.57
CA LYS A 40 -4.96 17.25 7.27
C LYS A 40 -4.39 18.68 7.30
N GLY A 41 -3.10 18.80 7.01
CA GLY A 41 -2.39 20.07 6.87
C GLY A 41 -1.71 20.56 8.15
N GLN A 42 -1.91 19.92 9.30
CA GLN A 42 -1.36 20.39 10.58
C GLN A 42 0.16 20.56 10.51
N TYR A 43 0.89 19.50 10.15
CA TYR A 43 2.36 19.58 10.11
C TYR A 43 2.90 20.39 8.94
N LYS A 44 2.10 20.56 7.87
CA LYS A 44 2.47 21.43 6.76
C LYS A 44 2.44 22.90 7.20
N ASP A 45 1.40 23.29 7.94
CA ASP A 45 1.23 24.65 8.45
C ASP A 45 2.27 24.98 9.55
N GLU A 46 2.73 23.97 10.29
CA GLU A 46 3.88 24.06 11.20
C GLU A 46 5.25 24.12 10.49
N GLY A 47 5.28 24.07 9.15
CA GLY A 47 6.50 24.18 8.36
C GLY A 47 7.37 22.93 8.28
N LYS A 48 6.81 21.74 8.58
CA LYS A 48 7.55 20.48 8.45
C LYS A 48 7.82 20.12 6.97
N PRO A 49 8.94 19.45 6.64
CA PRO A 49 9.22 19.01 5.28
C PRO A 49 8.13 18.08 4.73
N ILE A 50 7.64 18.35 3.52
CA ILE A 50 6.55 17.57 2.89
C ILE A 50 6.90 16.07 2.81
N THR A 51 8.17 15.74 2.54
CA THR A 51 8.66 14.35 2.46
C THR A 51 8.58 13.62 3.80
N GLN A 52 8.55 14.33 4.92
CA GLN A 52 8.45 13.75 6.27
C GLN A 52 7.00 13.68 6.77
N ILE A 53 6.05 14.36 6.11
CA ILE A 53 4.65 14.34 6.51
C ILE A 53 4.00 13.06 5.96
N VAL A 54 3.34 12.29 6.83
CA VAL A 54 2.60 11.08 6.48
C VAL A 54 1.13 11.28 6.83
N SER A 55 0.23 11.20 5.85
CA SER A 55 -1.20 11.37 6.13
C SER A 55 -1.86 10.10 6.68
N VAL A 56 -2.99 10.24 7.40
CA VAL A 56 -3.83 9.09 7.81
C VAL A 56 -4.22 8.21 6.61
N ILE A 57 -4.56 8.83 5.48
CA ILE A 57 -4.95 8.11 4.25
C ILE A 57 -3.78 7.32 3.69
N GLU A 58 -2.57 7.86 3.74
CA GLU A 58 -1.37 7.20 3.25
C GLU A 58 -1.07 5.94 4.06
N VAL A 59 -1.10 6.03 5.40
CA VAL A 59 -0.96 4.85 6.28
C VAL A 59 -2.05 3.82 6.00
N LEU A 60 -3.30 4.26 5.83
CA LEU A 60 -4.39 3.37 5.48
C LEU A 60 -4.14 2.64 4.15
N GLN A 61 -3.75 3.36 3.09
CA GLN A 61 -3.46 2.75 1.79
C GLN A 61 -2.29 1.76 1.86
N ALA A 62 -1.29 2.05 2.68
CA ALA A 62 -0.18 1.15 2.94
C ALA A 62 -0.64 -0.13 3.65
N MET A 63 -1.43 -0.02 4.71
CA MET A 63 -2.01 -1.18 5.39
C MET A 63 -2.92 -2.01 4.49
N LEU A 64 -3.76 -1.34 3.69
CA LEU A 64 -4.64 -2.01 2.72
C LEU A 64 -3.84 -2.83 1.71
N SER A 65 -2.79 -2.25 1.16
CA SER A 65 -1.99 -2.90 0.11
C SER A 65 -1.09 -4.01 0.64
N VAL A 66 -0.31 -3.73 1.69
CA VAL A 66 0.73 -4.64 2.19
C VAL A 66 0.16 -5.74 3.09
N VAL A 67 -0.71 -5.37 4.03
CA VAL A 67 -1.19 -6.29 5.09
C VAL A 67 -2.49 -6.97 4.69
N LEU A 68 -3.49 -6.19 4.24
CA LEU A 68 -4.80 -6.74 3.89
C LEU A 68 -4.86 -7.32 2.47
N GLN A 69 -3.81 -7.13 1.65
CA GLN A 69 -3.76 -7.53 0.24
C GLN A 69 -4.91 -7.00 -0.62
N LYS A 70 -5.26 -5.74 -0.41
CA LYS A 70 -6.29 -4.99 -1.16
C LYS A 70 -5.71 -3.74 -1.82
N PRO A 71 -4.72 -3.88 -2.73
CA PRO A 71 -4.15 -2.75 -3.47
C PRO A 71 -5.17 -2.07 -4.41
N ASP A 72 -6.20 -2.78 -4.85
CA ASP A 72 -7.35 -2.26 -5.60
C ASP A 72 -8.17 -1.28 -4.76
N ASP A 73 -8.53 -1.65 -3.51
CA ASP A 73 -9.22 -0.73 -2.60
C ASP A 73 -8.33 0.45 -2.21
N ALA A 74 -7.03 0.23 -1.96
CA ALA A 74 -6.06 1.28 -1.69
C ALA A 74 -6.01 2.30 -2.83
N ARG A 75 -6.09 1.84 -4.09
CA ARG A 75 -6.09 2.68 -5.28
C ARG A 75 -7.43 3.38 -5.53
N ALA A 76 -8.54 2.68 -5.32
CA ALA A 76 -9.86 3.13 -5.74
C ALA A 76 -10.57 3.98 -4.68
N ARG A 77 -10.58 3.51 -3.43
CA ARG A 77 -11.56 3.94 -2.43
C ARG A 77 -11.09 3.73 -0.98
N PRO A 78 -9.87 4.17 -0.60
CA PRO A 78 -9.38 3.97 0.78
C PRO A 78 -10.31 4.63 1.80
N ARG A 79 -10.85 5.81 1.48
CA ARG A 79 -11.75 6.59 2.35
C ARG A 79 -13.01 5.82 2.80
N ASN A 80 -13.43 4.78 2.07
CA ASN A 80 -14.56 3.95 2.48
C ASN A 80 -14.30 3.19 3.80
N TYR A 81 -13.05 3.02 4.20
CA TYR A 81 -12.70 2.37 5.47
C TYR A 81 -12.94 3.27 6.68
N PHE A 82 -13.10 4.59 6.53
CA PHE A 82 -13.51 5.47 7.65
C PHE A 82 -15.02 5.55 7.85
N LYS A 83 -15.80 5.18 6.82
CA LYS A 83 -17.27 5.23 6.83
C LYS A 83 -17.93 4.02 7.46
N ASP A 84 -17.20 2.91 7.53
CA ASP A 84 -17.69 1.60 7.97
C ASP A 84 -16.88 1.19 9.20
N ASP A 85 -17.54 1.10 10.36
CA ASP A 85 -16.90 0.80 11.63
C ASP A 85 -16.14 -0.53 11.62
N ASN A 86 -16.68 -1.56 10.96
CA ASN A 86 -16.03 -2.87 10.89
C ASN A 86 -14.75 -2.78 10.04
N LYS A 87 -14.81 -2.06 8.91
CA LYS A 87 -13.63 -1.81 8.08
C LYS A 87 -12.59 -0.97 8.81
N TYR A 88 -13.02 0.09 9.49
CA TYR A 88 -12.14 0.96 10.26
C TYR A 88 -11.43 0.17 11.36
N THR A 89 -12.18 -0.52 12.21
CA THR A 89 -11.65 -1.32 13.32
C THR A 89 -10.82 -2.51 12.86
N SER A 90 -11.06 -3.08 11.67
CA SER A 90 -10.19 -4.13 11.10
C SER A 90 -8.76 -3.65 10.78
N ILE A 91 -8.56 -2.33 10.73
CA ILE A 91 -7.25 -1.71 10.47
C ILE A 91 -6.77 -0.96 11.70
N PHE A 92 -7.55 0.00 12.19
CA PHE A 92 -7.20 0.91 13.29
C PHE A 92 -7.85 0.53 14.62
N GLY A 93 -8.37 -0.69 14.75
CA GLY A 93 -8.83 -1.21 16.03
C GLY A 93 -7.69 -1.29 17.04
N GLU A 94 -8.03 -1.22 18.32
CA GLU A 94 -7.04 -1.32 19.38
C GLU A 94 -6.35 -2.68 19.35
N ASP A 95 -5.02 -2.66 19.45
CA ASP A 95 -4.16 -3.84 19.51
C ASP A 95 -4.33 -4.86 18.35
N VAL A 96 -4.93 -4.44 17.23
CA VAL A 96 -5.09 -5.28 16.03
C VAL A 96 -3.74 -5.55 15.35
N TYR A 97 -2.89 -4.52 15.28
CA TYR A 97 -1.54 -4.62 14.73
C TYR A 97 -0.55 -3.83 15.60
N ASP A 98 0.69 -4.32 15.67
CA ASP A 98 1.81 -3.58 16.24
C ASP A 98 2.04 -2.26 15.46
N LEU A 99 2.33 -1.16 16.17
CA LEU A 99 2.53 0.17 15.57
C LEU A 99 3.62 0.16 14.48
N THR A 100 4.64 -0.69 14.64
CA THR A 100 5.73 -0.89 13.69
C THR A 100 5.24 -1.45 12.35
N VAL A 101 4.13 -2.20 12.33
CA VAL A 101 3.52 -2.72 11.09
C VAL A 101 3.04 -1.56 10.22
N TYR A 102 2.42 -0.54 10.81
CA TYR A 102 1.96 0.64 10.09
C TYR A 102 3.12 1.43 9.50
N LEU A 103 4.16 1.64 10.31
CA LEU A 103 5.38 2.33 9.90
C LEU A 103 6.05 1.59 8.73
N LYS A 104 6.36 0.30 8.89
CA LYS A 104 7.02 -0.50 7.84
C LYS A 104 6.19 -0.61 6.57
N SER A 105 4.87 -0.73 6.69
CA SER A 105 3.99 -0.71 5.51
C SER A 105 4.10 0.61 4.76
N THR A 106 4.12 1.73 5.49
CA THR A 106 4.19 3.07 4.93
C THR A 106 5.54 3.31 4.25
N GLU A 107 6.64 2.99 4.94
CA GLU A 107 7.99 3.08 4.38
C GLU A 107 8.19 2.19 3.15
N LEU A 108 7.61 0.99 3.14
CA LEU A 108 7.66 0.11 1.98
C LEU A 108 6.95 0.74 0.76
N VAL A 109 5.77 1.33 0.95
CA VAL A 109 5.05 2.01 -0.13
C VAL A 109 5.84 3.22 -0.63
N ARG A 110 6.46 4.01 0.27
CA ARG A 110 7.32 5.14 -0.11
C ARG A 110 8.55 4.70 -0.91
N LYS A 111 9.26 3.66 -0.47
CA LYS A 111 10.38 3.07 -1.22
C LYS A 111 9.97 2.59 -2.61
N VAL A 112 8.76 2.05 -2.74
CA VAL A 112 8.20 1.65 -4.03
C VAL A 112 7.87 2.87 -4.89
N GLU A 113 7.33 3.94 -4.31
CA GLU A 113 7.07 5.20 -5.01
C GLU A 113 8.37 5.82 -5.52
N GLU A 114 9.39 5.95 -4.65
CA GLU A 114 10.72 6.41 -5.03
C GLU A 114 11.32 5.59 -6.17
N PHE A 115 11.18 4.25 -6.12
CA PHE A 115 11.61 3.38 -7.21
C PHE A 115 10.84 3.63 -8.51
N LEU A 116 9.51 3.79 -8.44
CA LEU A 116 8.69 4.09 -9.63
C LEU A 116 9.01 5.46 -10.23
N ASP A 117 9.40 6.44 -9.40
CA ASP A 117 9.82 7.77 -9.84
C ASP A 117 11.15 7.73 -10.61
N THR A 118 11.98 6.70 -10.40
CA THR A 118 13.19 6.49 -11.21
C THR A 118 12.89 5.93 -12.60
N LEU A 119 11.66 5.45 -12.84
CA LEU A 119 11.25 4.89 -14.11
C LEU A 119 10.61 5.98 -14.97
N ASP A 120 10.94 5.99 -16.26
CA ASP A 120 10.30 6.86 -17.25
C ASP A 120 8.88 6.35 -17.57
N LEU A 121 7.96 6.58 -16.64
CA LEU A 121 6.56 6.14 -16.70
C LEU A 121 5.61 7.32 -16.65
N GLU A 122 4.53 7.22 -17.41
CA GLU A 122 3.41 8.14 -17.25
C GLU A 122 2.83 8.07 -15.82
N LEU A 123 2.46 9.23 -15.27
CA LEU A 123 1.94 9.37 -13.92
C LEU A 123 0.74 8.46 -13.63
N ILE A 124 -0.08 8.15 -14.64
CA ILE A 124 -1.21 7.22 -14.51
C ILE A 124 -0.72 5.82 -14.10
N HIS A 125 0.38 5.35 -14.68
CA HIS A 125 0.94 4.04 -14.37
C HIS A 125 1.59 4.01 -13.00
N GLN A 126 2.36 5.04 -12.64
CA GLN A 126 2.95 5.14 -11.30
C GLN A 126 1.87 5.06 -10.22
N ARG A 127 0.80 5.88 -10.35
CA ARG A 127 -0.34 5.89 -9.41
C ARG A 127 -1.06 4.55 -9.35
N ASN A 128 -1.22 3.88 -10.49
CA ASN A 128 -1.95 2.62 -10.57
C ASN A 128 -1.14 1.43 -10.02
N LEU A 129 0.17 1.45 -10.17
CA LEU A 129 1.03 0.31 -9.82
C LEU A 129 1.58 0.36 -8.41
N LYS A 130 1.74 1.55 -7.81
CA LYS A 130 2.34 1.75 -6.48
C LYS A 130 1.91 0.72 -5.45
N PHE A 131 0.60 0.58 -5.22
CA PHE A 131 0.06 -0.32 -4.20
C PHE A 131 0.21 -1.81 -4.56
N TYR A 132 0.11 -2.15 -5.84
CA TYR A 132 0.30 -3.52 -6.31
C TYR A 132 1.75 -3.96 -6.22
N LEU A 133 2.68 -3.07 -6.56
CA LEU A 133 4.11 -3.32 -6.46
C LEU A 133 4.55 -3.43 -5.00
N ALA A 134 4.03 -2.58 -4.11
CA ALA A 134 4.27 -2.71 -2.67
C ALA A 134 3.78 -4.06 -2.12
N MET A 135 2.55 -4.47 -2.43
CA MET A 135 2.02 -5.79 -2.05
C MET A 135 2.91 -6.93 -2.58
N TYR A 136 3.27 -6.88 -3.87
CA TYR A 136 4.03 -7.94 -4.52
C TYR A 136 5.46 -8.03 -3.96
N ALA A 137 6.15 -6.90 -3.79
CA ALA A 137 7.49 -6.83 -3.23
C ALA A 137 7.51 -7.33 -1.77
N ALA A 138 6.52 -6.94 -0.96
CA ALA A 138 6.38 -7.43 0.42
C ALA A 138 6.28 -8.97 0.47
N CYS A 139 5.43 -9.54 -0.39
CA CYS A 139 5.26 -10.99 -0.49
C CYS A 139 6.54 -11.69 -0.95
N MET A 140 7.24 -11.13 -1.93
CA MET A 140 8.49 -11.69 -2.44
C MET A 140 9.61 -11.65 -1.40
N LYS A 141 9.72 -10.56 -0.64
CA LYS A 141 10.75 -10.38 0.39
C LYS A 141 10.48 -11.23 1.63
N THR A 142 9.22 -11.35 2.07
CA THR A 142 8.82 -12.22 3.19
C THR A 142 8.75 -13.71 2.80
N GLY A 143 8.76 -14.02 1.50
CA GLY A 143 8.59 -15.39 1.02
C GLY A 143 7.19 -15.96 1.25
N SER A 144 6.22 -15.11 1.60
CA SER A 144 4.83 -15.48 1.84
C SER A 144 3.92 -14.87 0.80
N ALA A 145 2.94 -15.64 0.31
CA ALA A 145 1.97 -15.14 -0.66
C ALA A 145 0.96 -14.15 -0.04
N TYR A 146 1.00 -13.95 1.28
CA TYR A 146 0.05 -13.15 2.05
C TYR A 146 0.70 -12.12 2.99
N CYS A 147 2.04 -11.97 2.96
CA CYS A 147 2.83 -11.06 3.80
C CYS A 147 2.26 -10.85 5.23
N PRO A 148 2.20 -11.90 6.07
CA PRO A 148 1.58 -11.80 7.38
C PRO A 148 2.28 -10.74 8.26
N PRO A 149 1.56 -10.02 9.13
CA PRO A 149 2.13 -8.93 9.93
C PRO A 149 3.40 -9.30 10.70
N GLY A 150 3.44 -10.53 11.26
CA GLY A 150 4.61 -11.02 12.00
C GLY A 150 5.87 -11.19 11.14
N GLU A 151 5.74 -11.47 9.84
CA GLU A 151 6.90 -11.49 8.92
C GLU A 151 7.29 -10.08 8.49
N LEU A 152 6.32 -9.17 8.35
CA LEU A 152 6.60 -7.76 8.09
C LEU A 152 7.38 -7.12 9.24
N LEU A 153 7.06 -7.47 10.50
CA LEU A 153 7.80 -7.01 11.68
C LEU A 153 9.28 -7.40 11.65
N LYS A 154 9.62 -8.56 11.09
CA LYS A 154 11.01 -9.03 10.95
C LYS A 154 11.72 -8.42 9.74
N LEU A 155 10.98 -7.77 8.85
CA LEU A 155 11.51 -7.23 7.61
C LEU A 155 12.45 -6.06 7.89
N ASP A 156 13.70 -6.19 7.45
CA ASP A 156 14.60 -5.04 7.34
C ASP A 156 14.42 -4.38 5.96
N LEU A 157 13.79 -3.20 5.95
CA LEU A 157 13.52 -2.43 4.73
C LEU A 157 14.77 -1.77 4.13
N SER A 158 15.85 -1.65 4.89
CA SER A 158 17.14 -1.20 4.33
C SER A 158 17.73 -2.26 3.40
N SER A 159 17.42 -3.53 3.66
CA SER A 159 17.84 -4.68 2.84
C SER A 159 16.96 -4.95 1.61
N LEU A 160 16.01 -4.07 1.29
CA LEU A 160 15.16 -4.22 0.10
C LEU A 160 15.98 -3.89 -1.16
N ALA A 161 16.61 -4.91 -1.72
CA ALA A 161 17.50 -4.78 -2.86
C ALA A 161 16.79 -4.17 -4.09
N PRO A 162 17.39 -3.20 -4.79
CA PRO A 162 16.83 -2.63 -6.02
C PRO A 162 16.45 -3.69 -7.07
N GLU A 163 17.21 -4.79 -7.12
CA GLU A 163 16.97 -5.91 -8.04
C GLU A 163 15.64 -6.63 -7.73
N LEU A 164 15.25 -6.72 -6.45
CA LEU A 164 13.96 -7.29 -6.05
C LEU A 164 12.81 -6.40 -6.49
N LEU A 165 12.95 -5.08 -6.33
CA LEU A 165 11.94 -4.13 -6.80
C LEU A 165 11.81 -4.17 -8.32
N LYS A 166 12.94 -4.23 -9.04
CA LYS A 166 12.95 -4.37 -10.50
C LYS A 166 12.28 -5.65 -10.99
N ASP A 167 12.65 -6.82 -10.47
CA ASP A 167 12.00 -8.09 -10.86
C ASP A 167 10.51 -8.10 -10.48
N SER A 168 10.15 -7.55 -9.31
CA SER A 168 8.75 -7.42 -8.91
C SER A 168 7.97 -6.50 -9.85
N TYR A 169 8.56 -5.37 -10.24
CA TYR A 169 7.99 -4.42 -11.18
C TYR A 169 7.77 -5.05 -12.56
N GLU A 170 8.77 -5.71 -13.13
CA GLU A 170 8.65 -6.34 -14.45
C GLU A 170 7.50 -7.37 -14.48
N ARG A 171 7.30 -8.10 -13.37
CA ARG A 171 6.17 -9.04 -13.24
C ARG A 171 4.84 -8.33 -13.15
N VAL A 172 4.73 -7.34 -12.26
CA VAL A 172 3.51 -6.56 -12.06
C VAL A 172 3.12 -5.84 -13.36
N TRP A 173 4.08 -5.17 -14.01
CA TRP A 173 3.92 -4.50 -15.29
C TRP A 173 3.46 -5.46 -16.40
N GLY A 174 4.08 -6.64 -16.51
CA GLY A 174 3.71 -7.63 -17.52
C GLY A 174 2.28 -8.17 -17.35
N HIS A 175 1.81 -8.35 -16.11
CA HIS A 175 0.42 -8.70 -15.84
C HIS A 175 -0.53 -7.53 -16.13
N TYR A 176 -0.13 -6.33 -15.76
CA TYR A 176 -0.89 -5.11 -15.96
C TYR A 176 -1.14 -4.82 -17.45
N GLN A 177 -0.08 -4.81 -18.26
CA GLN A 177 -0.17 -4.60 -19.72
C GLN A 177 -1.03 -5.66 -20.40
N ARG A 178 -0.81 -6.94 -20.09
CA ARG A 178 -1.58 -8.04 -20.68
C ARG A 178 -3.07 -7.98 -20.37
N LEU A 179 -3.42 -7.58 -19.14
CA LEU A 179 -4.83 -7.42 -18.77
C LEU A 179 -5.43 -6.16 -19.39
N ALA A 180 -4.66 -5.08 -19.51
CA ALA A 180 -5.10 -3.86 -20.19
C ALA A 180 -5.41 -4.14 -21.67
N ASP A 181 -4.58 -4.92 -22.35
CA ASP A 181 -4.85 -5.41 -23.70
C ASP A 181 -6.11 -6.29 -23.76
N LYS A 182 -6.19 -7.27 -22.85
CA LYS A 182 -7.30 -8.23 -22.81
C LYS A 182 -8.67 -7.57 -22.61
N TYR A 183 -8.71 -6.53 -21.77
CA TYR A 183 -9.94 -5.80 -21.46
C TYR A 183 -10.10 -4.50 -22.28
N SER A 184 -9.27 -4.31 -23.31
CA SER A 184 -9.40 -3.16 -24.19
C SER A 184 -10.74 -3.19 -24.92
N VAL A 185 -11.33 -2.01 -25.11
CA VAL A 185 -12.58 -1.82 -25.86
C VAL A 185 -12.24 -0.95 -27.05
N ASN A 186 -12.51 -1.43 -28.26
CA ASN A 186 -12.15 -0.74 -29.51
C ASN A 186 -10.66 -0.36 -29.61
N GLY A 187 -9.77 -1.14 -28.98
CA GLY A 187 -8.34 -0.87 -28.95
C GLY A 187 -7.89 0.11 -27.87
N GLU A 188 -8.81 0.71 -27.11
CA GLU A 188 -8.50 1.61 -26.01
C GLU A 188 -8.32 0.83 -24.70
N ARG A 189 -7.24 1.14 -23.98
CA ARG A 189 -6.87 0.50 -22.71
C ARG A 189 -7.30 1.35 -21.52
N ASP A 190 -8.28 0.87 -20.74
CA ASP A 190 -8.65 1.53 -19.48
C ASP A 190 -7.80 1.01 -18.30
N TYR A 191 -6.63 1.63 -18.18
CA TYR A 191 -5.64 1.35 -17.15
C TYR A 191 -6.11 1.66 -15.73
N ASP A 192 -6.97 2.67 -15.56
CA ASP A 192 -7.44 3.14 -14.26
C ASP A 192 -8.53 2.20 -13.72
N SER A 193 -9.51 1.85 -14.55
CA SER A 193 -10.54 0.86 -14.20
C SER A 193 -9.93 -0.51 -13.92
N LEU A 194 -8.90 -0.92 -14.68
CA LEU A 194 -8.19 -2.17 -14.40
C LEU A 194 -7.51 -2.16 -13.02
N ALA A 195 -6.83 -1.07 -12.66
CA ALA A 195 -6.12 -0.96 -11.39
C ALA A 195 -7.07 -0.82 -10.18
N LYS A 196 -8.25 -0.26 -10.39
CA LYS A 196 -9.32 -0.15 -9.38
C LYS A 196 -10.19 -1.41 -9.28
N GLY A 197 -10.12 -2.29 -10.29
CA GLY A 197 -10.90 -3.51 -10.38
C GLY A 197 -10.18 -4.75 -9.83
N PRO A 198 -10.90 -5.87 -9.70
CA PRO A 198 -10.38 -7.08 -9.04
C PRO A 198 -9.42 -7.90 -9.90
N ASN A 199 -9.39 -7.65 -11.23
CA ASN A 199 -8.72 -8.55 -12.18
C ASN A 199 -7.20 -8.56 -12.03
N LEU A 200 -6.58 -7.40 -11.80
CA LEU A 200 -5.13 -7.31 -11.60
C LEU A 200 -4.72 -7.99 -10.30
N LEU A 201 -5.43 -7.73 -9.21
CA LEU A 201 -5.21 -8.39 -7.92
C LEU A 201 -5.32 -9.91 -8.05
N LYS A 202 -6.38 -10.41 -8.69
CA LYS A 202 -6.59 -11.85 -8.90
C LYS A 202 -5.43 -12.50 -9.67
N ALA A 203 -4.94 -11.82 -10.71
CA ALA A 203 -3.81 -12.33 -11.50
C ALA A 203 -2.51 -12.38 -10.69
N LEU A 204 -2.17 -11.29 -9.98
CA LEU A 204 -0.95 -11.20 -9.18
C LEU A 204 -0.95 -12.14 -7.98
N SER A 205 -2.09 -12.27 -7.30
CA SER A 205 -2.25 -13.24 -6.21
C SER A 205 -2.10 -14.69 -6.70
N SER A 206 -2.54 -15.00 -7.93
CA SER A 206 -2.29 -16.31 -8.53
C SER A 206 -0.81 -16.53 -8.83
N ASP A 207 -0.15 -15.51 -9.37
CA ASP A 207 1.28 -15.55 -9.70
C ASP A 207 2.14 -15.74 -8.44
N LEU A 208 1.94 -14.93 -7.40
CA LEU A 208 2.64 -15.04 -6.11
C LEU A 208 2.54 -16.45 -5.52
N LYS A 209 1.33 -17.02 -5.45
CA LYS A 209 1.11 -18.38 -4.93
C LYS A 209 1.88 -19.42 -5.74
N LYS A 210 1.85 -19.33 -7.07
CA LYS A 210 2.58 -20.26 -7.96
C LYS A 210 4.10 -20.13 -7.76
N ARG A 211 4.61 -18.90 -7.67
CA ARG A 211 6.03 -18.60 -7.61
C ARG A 211 6.65 -19.04 -6.28
N LEU A 212 6.01 -18.69 -5.17
CA LEU A 212 6.51 -19.04 -3.84
C LEU A 212 6.40 -20.54 -3.57
N ARG A 213 5.34 -21.21 -4.07
CA ARG A 213 5.26 -22.69 -4.03
C ARG A 213 6.40 -23.35 -4.81
N LYS A 214 6.76 -22.82 -5.99
CA LYS A 214 7.91 -23.34 -6.77
C LYS A 214 9.23 -23.12 -6.06
N LYS A 215 9.43 -21.96 -5.42
CA LYS A 215 10.65 -21.63 -4.66
C LYS A 215 10.85 -22.59 -3.50
N ILE A 216 9.80 -22.81 -2.68
CA ILE A 216 9.82 -23.76 -1.56
C ILE A 216 10.19 -25.17 -2.04
N ARG A 217 9.55 -25.65 -3.12
CA ARG A 217 9.86 -26.97 -3.70
C ARG A 217 11.29 -27.11 -4.20
N LYS A 218 11.86 -26.06 -4.81
CA LYS A 218 13.25 -26.06 -5.29
C LYS A 218 14.23 -26.12 -4.12
N SER A 219 14.00 -25.33 -3.07
CA SER A 219 14.82 -25.36 -1.85
C SER A 219 14.75 -26.71 -1.13
N ALA A 220 13.57 -27.32 -1.00
CA ALA A 220 13.41 -28.64 -0.39
C ALA A 220 14.18 -29.73 -1.17
N ARG A 221 14.10 -29.72 -2.50
CA ARG A 221 14.85 -30.64 -3.38
C ARG A 221 16.37 -30.47 -3.26
N GLN A 222 16.86 -29.24 -3.09
CA GLN A 222 18.29 -28.97 -2.90
C GLN A 222 18.81 -29.41 -1.54
N LEU A 223 17.95 -29.47 -0.52
CA LEU A 223 18.28 -29.91 0.84
C LEU A 223 18.06 -31.41 1.05
N GLY A 224 17.69 -32.18 0.01
CA GLY A 224 17.47 -33.62 0.11
C GLY A 224 16.24 -34.04 0.93
N VAL A 225 15.38 -33.08 1.32
CA VAL A 225 14.16 -33.33 2.07
C VAL A 225 13.02 -33.57 1.06
N ARG A 226 12.54 -34.82 0.98
CA ARG A 226 11.41 -35.21 0.11
C ARG A 226 10.09 -34.63 0.58
#